data_AF-A0A6V7U151-F1
#
_entry.id   AF-A0A6V7U151-F1
#
_cell.length_a   1.000
_cell.length_b   1.000
_cell.length_c   1.000
_cell.angle_alpha   90.00
_cell.angle_beta   90.00
_cell.angle_gamma   90.00
#
_symmetry.space_group_name_H-M   'P 1'
#
loop_
_entity.id
_entity.type
_entity.pdbx_description
1 polymer ?
#
loop_
_entity_poly.entity_id
_entity_poly.type
_entity_poly.pdbx_seq_one_letter_code
_entity_poly.pdbx_strand_id
1 'polypeptide(L)'
;TRCRLMNKPKYALPVMTPLPADRVQRRRPFESVGLDYLGPTLARQAGVVVKVWIVIITCLSVRAVYLEPTYDLSAPSFINVL
;
A
#
# COMPACT_ATOMS: atom_id res chain seq x y z
N THR A 1 -15.81 44.71 -15.54
CA THR A 1 -16.20 43.33 -15.21
C THR A 1 -15.89 43.06 -13.75
N ARG A 2 -16.90 42.81 -12.91
CA ARG A 2 -16.74 42.73 -11.44
C ARG A 2 -16.52 41.26 -11.04
N CYS A 3 -15.39 40.95 -10.41
CA CYS A 3 -15.14 39.62 -9.86
C CYS A 3 -16.08 39.39 -8.66
N ARG A 4 -16.77 38.25 -8.59
CA ARG A 4 -17.75 37.93 -7.54
C ARG A 4 -17.25 36.72 -6.75
N LEU A 5 -16.96 36.90 -5.46
CA LEU A 5 -16.67 35.79 -4.55
C LEU A 5 -17.99 35.06 -4.25
N MET A 6 -18.07 33.78 -4.62
CA MET A 6 -19.20 32.94 -4.23
C MET A 6 -18.90 32.27 -2.89
N ASN A 7 -19.54 32.74 -1.83
CA ASN A 7 -19.54 32.05 -0.53
C ASN A 7 -20.38 30.76 -0.64
N LYS A 8 -19.80 29.71 -1.22
CA LYS A 8 -20.37 28.36 -1.16
C LYS A 8 -20.18 27.80 0.26
N PRO A 9 -21.17 27.08 0.81
CA PRO A 9 -20.99 26.39 2.08
C PRO A 9 -19.80 25.43 1.98
N LYS A 10 -19.03 25.31 3.06
CA LYS A 10 -17.95 24.33 3.14
C LYS A 10 -18.55 22.94 2.91
N TYR A 11 -17.88 22.12 2.10
CA TYR A 11 -18.29 20.73 1.89
C TYR A 11 -18.41 20.03 3.24
N ALA A 12 -19.59 19.52 3.57
CA ALA A 12 -19.80 18.72 4.77
C ALA A 12 -19.24 17.31 4.50
N LEU A 13 -18.26 16.90 5.31
CA LEU A 13 -17.71 15.56 5.23
C LEU A 13 -18.79 14.54 5.62
N PRO A 14 -18.90 13.40 4.92
CA PRO A 14 -19.80 12.33 5.31
C PRO A 14 -19.40 11.74 6.66
N VAL A 15 -20.35 11.12 7.36
CA VAL A 15 -20.07 10.40 8.62
C VAL A 15 -19.13 9.24 8.31
N MET A 16 -17.94 9.28 8.91
CA MET A 16 -16.92 8.25 8.77
C MET A 16 -17.14 7.13 9.79
N THR A 17 -17.05 5.88 9.33
CA THR A 17 -17.10 4.71 10.23
C THR A 17 -15.83 4.64 11.08
N PRO A 18 -15.90 4.02 12.28
CA PRO A 18 -14.70 3.79 13.09
C PRO A 18 -13.63 3.04 12.30
N LEU A 19 -12.37 3.48 12.42
CA LEU A 19 -11.25 2.77 11.83
C LEU A 19 -11.04 1.43 12.55
N PRO A 20 -10.59 0.37 11.85
CA PRO A 20 -10.19 -0.89 12.49
C PRO A 20 -9.18 -0.66 13.61
N ALA A 21 -9.32 -1.41 14.70
CA ALA A 21 -8.47 -1.30 15.89
C ALA A 21 -6.97 -1.39 15.56
N ASP A 22 -6.60 -2.25 14.60
CA ASP A 22 -5.21 -2.45 14.18
C ASP A 22 -4.56 -1.20 13.56
N ARG A 23 -5.35 -0.24 13.08
CA ARG A 23 -4.87 1.05 12.53
C ARG A 23 -4.76 2.17 13.57
N VAL A 24 -5.32 1.98 14.76
CA VAL A 24 -5.43 3.05 15.78
C VAL A 24 -4.80 2.69 17.11
N GLN A 25 -4.64 1.39 17.40
CA GLN A 25 -3.94 0.91 18.59
C GLN A 25 -2.43 0.95 18.36
N ARG A 26 -1.69 1.43 19.38
CA ARG A 26 -0.22 1.32 19.39
C ARG A 26 0.16 -0.15 19.54
N ARG A 27 0.85 -0.66 18.53
CA ARG A 27 1.45 -2.00 18.48
C ARG A 27 2.91 -1.90 18.04
N ARG A 28 3.66 -2.99 18.19
CA ARG A 28 5.04 -3.04 17.70
C ARG A 28 5.04 -2.93 16.16
N PRO A 29 6.04 -2.28 15.55
CA PRO A 29 6.17 -2.28 14.10
C PRO A 29 6.13 -3.71 13.55
N PHE A 30 5.41 -3.91 12.45
CA PHE A 30 5.17 -5.20 11.80
C PHE A 30 4.43 -6.27 12.61
N GLU A 31 3.87 -5.95 13.79
CA GLU A 31 3.01 -6.88 14.55
C GLU A 31 1.70 -7.19 13.82
N SER A 32 1.20 -6.24 13.03
CA SER A 32 0.06 -6.43 12.14
C SER A 32 0.41 -5.85 10.78
N VAL A 33 0.35 -6.69 9.75
CA VAL A 33 0.74 -6.35 8.38
C VAL A 33 -0.39 -6.61 7.39
N GLY A 34 -0.51 -5.74 6.41
CA GLY A 34 -1.23 -6.02 5.17
C GLY A 34 -0.27 -6.64 4.17
N LEU A 35 -0.72 -7.68 3.47
CA LEU A 35 0.01 -8.34 2.39
C LEU A 35 -0.72 -8.08 1.08
N ASP A 36 0.02 -7.67 0.07
CA ASP A 36 -0.49 -7.49 -1.28
C ASP A 36 0.60 -7.76 -2.32
N TYR A 37 0.19 -7.91 -3.57
CA TYR A 37 1.09 -8.02 -4.70
C TYR A 37 0.82 -6.91 -5.70
N LEU A 38 1.86 -6.14 -6.01
CA LEU A 38 1.82 -5.31 -7.20
C LEU A 38 1.92 -6.23 -8.42
N GLY A 39 0.99 -6.04 -9.36
CA GLY A 39 0.84 -6.87 -10.55
C GLY A 39 2.11 -6.98 -11.40
N PRO A 40 2.05 -7.76 -12.49
CA PRO A 40 3.26 -8.05 -13.24
C PRO A 40 3.82 -6.79 -13.88
N THR A 41 5.01 -6.41 -13.42
CA THR A 41 5.82 -5.32 -13.96
C THR A 41 7.00 -5.89 -14.72
N LEU A 42 7.62 -5.05 -15.55
CA LEU A 42 8.80 -5.42 -16.31
C LEU A 42 10.03 -4.87 -15.58
N ALA A 43 10.94 -5.75 -15.18
CA ALA A 43 12.24 -5.39 -14.62
C ALA A 43 13.35 -5.73 -15.60
N ARG A 44 14.44 -4.96 -15.58
CA ARG A 44 15.66 -5.29 -16.32
C ARG A 44 16.62 -6.03 -15.39
N GLN A 45 16.96 -7.26 -15.75
CA GLN A 45 17.94 -8.07 -15.05
C GLN A 45 19.01 -8.50 -16.04
N ALA A 46 20.27 -8.14 -15.79
CA ALA A 46 21.41 -8.48 -16.65
C ALA A 46 21.18 -8.18 -18.16
N GLY A 47 20.49 -7.08 -18.47
CA GLY A 47 20.19 -6.68 -19.86
C GLY A 47 18.93 -7.31 -20.46
N VAL A 48 18.32 -8.31 -19.81
CA VAL A 48 17.07 -8.95 -20.24
C VAL A 48 15.88 -8.33 -19.50
N VAL A 49 14.76 -8.13 -20.21
CA VAL A 49 13.51 -7.69 -19.61
C VAL A 49 12.73 -8.92 -19.13
N VAL A 50 12.44 -8.97 -17.85
CA VAL A 50 11.74 -10.09 -17.19
C VAL A 50 10.47 -9.59 -16.50
N LYS A 51 9.46 -10.46 -16.46
CA LYS A 51 8.21 -10.22 -15.74
C LYS A 51 8.43 -10.51 -14.26
N VAL A 52 8.13 -9.54 -13.40
CA VAL A 52 8.23 -9.68 -11.94
C VAL A 52 6.98 -9.13 -11.28
N TRP A 53 6.66 -9.66 -10.11
CA TRP A 53 5.69 -9.12 -9.19
C TRP A 53 6.43 -8.49 -8.02
N ILE A 54 5.79 -7.58 -7.28
CA ILE A 54 6.40 -7.00 -6.09
C ILE A 54 5.53 -7.36 -4.91
N VAL A 55 6.09 -8.08 -3.95
CA VAL A 55 5.47 -8.34 -2.66
C VAL A 55 5.44 -7.02 -1.89
N ILE A 56 4.26 -6.64 -1.42
CA ILE A 56 4.05 -5.46 -0.58
C ILE A 56 3.68 -5.95 0.82
N ILE A 57 4.54 -5.67 1.80
CA ILE A 57 4.26 -5.90 3.22
C ILE A 57 4.14 -4.54 3.90
N THR A 58 2.92 -4.18 4.30
CA THR A 58 2.65 -2.87 4.92
C THR A 58 2.32 -3.02 6.39
N CYS A 59 3.08 -2.37 7.27
CA CYS A 59 2.74 -2.30 8.68
C CYS A 59 1.50 -1.44 8.91
N LEU A 60 0.48 -2.01 9.56
CA LEU A 60 -0.80 -1.32 9.82
C LEU A 60 -0.69 -0.25 10.92
N SER A 61 0.31 -0.35 11.80
CA SER A 61 0.49 0.56 12.94
C SER A 61 1.27 1.82 12.57
N VAL A 62 2.39 1.67 11.84
CA VAL A 62 3.29 2.80 11.51
C VAL A 62 3.29 3.17 10.02
N ARG A 63 2.55 2.45 9.18
CA ARG A 63 2.50 2.65 7.72
C ARG A 63 3.86 2.48 7.01
N ALA A 64 4.78 1.74 7.61
CA ALA A 64 6.02 1.31 6.95
C ALA A 64 5.70 0.29 5.86
N VAL A 65 6.41 0.35 4.73
CA VAL A 65 6.20 -0.55 3.59
C VAL A 65 7.52 -1.24 3.26
N TYR A 66 7.49 -2.57 3.20
CA TYR A 66 8.56 -3.41 2.68
C TYR A 66 8.16 -3.90 1.29
N LEU A 67 9.07 -3.75 0.32
CA LEU A 67 8.86 -4.06 -1.08
C LEU A 67 9.98 -4.96 -1.57
N GLU A 68 9.62 -6.12 -2.12
CA GLU A 68 10.62 -7.04 -2.66
C GLU A 68 10.08 -7.76 -3.91
N PRO A 69 10.89 -7.84 -4.99
CA PRO A 69 10.46 -8.46 -6.24
C PRO A 69 10.48 -10.00 -6.18
N THR A 70 9.50 -10.63 -6.82
CA THR A 70 9.44 -12.09 -7.06
C THR A 70 9.08 -12.40 -8.51
N TYR A 71 9.43 -13.59 -8.99
CA TYR A 71 9.18 -14.03 -10.37
C TYR A 71 7.82 -14.72 -10.57
N ASP A 72 7.12 -15.04 -9.49
CA ASP A 72 5.84 -15.74 -9.50
C ASP A 72 5.07 -15.52 -8.20
N LEU A 73 3.79 -15.90 -8.21
CA LEU A 73 2.84 -15.74 -7.10
C LEU A 73 2.73 -17.00 -6.24
N SER A 74 3.73 -17.89 -6.29
CA SER A 74 3.70 -19.14 -5.55
C SER A 74 4.09 -18.92 -4.08
N ALA A 75 3.55 -19.76 -3.20
CA ALA A 75 3.92 -19.76 -1.77
C ALA A 75 5.44 -19.92 -1.51
N PRO A 76 6.19 -20.81 -2.19
CA PRO A 76 7.63 -20.90 -1.95
C PRO A 76 8.37 -19.61 -2.33
N SER A 77 7.97 -18.95 -3.41
CA SER A 77 8.59 -17.68 -3.81
C SER A 77 8.24 -16.53 -2.88
N PHE A 78 7.04 -16.55 -2.29
CA PHE A 78 6.69 -15.62 -1.21
C PHE A 78 7.55 -15.82 0.04
N ILE A 79 7.80 -17.09 0.44
CA ILE A 79 8.64 -17.40 1.61
C ILE A 79 10.10 -16.96 1.39
N ASN A 80 10.60 -17.03 0.16
CA ASN A 80 11.96 -16.56 -0.16
C ASN A 80 12.13 -15.03 -0.03
N VAL A 81 11.02 -14.30 0.05
CA VAL A 81 10.91 -12.83 0.03
C VAL A 81 10.45 -12.28 1.41
N LEU A 82 10.40 -13.15 2.43
CA LEU A 82 10.00 -12.84 3.81
C LEU A 82 11.23 -12.72 4.70
#